data_AF-A0A9D9EHA4-F1
#
_entry.id   AF-A0A9D9EHA4-F1
#
_cell.length_a   1.000
_cell.length_b   1.000
_cell.length_c   1.000
_cell.angle_alpha   90.00
_cell.angle_beta   90.00
_cell.angle_gamma   90.00
#
_symmetry.space_group_name_H-M   'P 1'
#
loop_
_entity.id
_entity.type
_entity.pdbx_description
1 polymer ?
#
loop_
_entity_poly.entity_id
_entity_poly.type
_entity_poly.pdbx_seq_one_letter_code
_entity_poly.pdbx_strand_id
1 'polypeptide(L)'
;MELPKFKFRPKLVECLKNYDKQTFAQDAMSGLIVGIVALPLAIAFGIASGVSPEKGIITAIIAGFLISVFGGSKVQIGGPTGAFIVIIYGIIQQYGMSGLM
;
A
#
# COMPACT_ATOMS: atom_id res chain seq x y z
N MET A 1 -13.02 0.75 -35.94
CA MET A 1 -12.52 1.54 -34.80
C MET A 1 -11.93 0.54 -33.81
N GLU A 2 -10.62 0.27 -33.91
CA GLU A 2 -9.96 -0.70 -33.04
C GLU A 2 -9.72 -0.07 -31.66
N LEU A 3 -10.21 -0.73 -30.60
CA LEU A 3 -10.02 -0.26 -29.23
C LEU A 3 -8.52 -0.35 -28.86
N PRO A 4 -7.96 0.66 -28.18
CA PRO A 4 -6.59 0.59 -27.70
C PRO A 4 -6.46 -0.59 -26.72
N LYS A 5 -5.64 -1.58 -27.08
CA LYS A 5 -5.34 -2.74 -26.23
C LYS A 5 -4.57 -2.24 -25.00
N PHE A 6 -5.28 -2.08 -23.87
CA PHE A 6 -4.64 -1.82 -22.57
C PHE A 6 -3.70 -2.97 -22.25
N LYS A 7 -2.39 -2.73 -22.39
CA LYS A 7 -1.35 -3.72 -22.14
C LYS A 7 -0.87 -3.52 -20.71
N PHE A 8 -1.40 -4.31 -19.77
CA PHE A 8 -0.96 -4.30 -18.39
C PHE A 8 0.54 -4.68 -18.32
N ARG A 9 1.37 -3.75 -17.86
CA ARG A 9 2.82 -3.90 -17.74
C ARG A 9 3.25 -3.40 -16.36
N PRO A 10 3.28 -4.26 -15.34
CA PRO A 10 3.73 -3.85 -14.00
C PRO A 10 5.18 -3.40 -14.07
N LYS A 11 5.49 -2.31 -13.37
CA LYS A 11 6.81 -1.67 -13.45
C LYS A 11 7.92 -2.59 -12.95
N LEU A 12 7.59 -3.49 -12.02
CA LEU A 12 8.47 -4.53 -11.52
C LEU A 12 9.12 -5.35 -12.65
N VAL A 13 8.34 -5.78 -13.65
CA VAL A 13 8.85 -6.61 -14.75
C VAL A 13 9.82 -5.85 -15.65
N GLU A 14 9.68 -4.53 -15.75
CA GLU A 14 10.62 -3.68 -16.49
C GLU A 14 11.90 -3.42 -15.69
N CYS A 15 11.77 -3.19 -14.38
CA CYS A 15 12.90 -2.92 -13.49
C CYS A 15 13.79 -4.14 -13.27
N LEU A 16 13.20 -5.34 -13.13
CA LEU A 16 13.95 -6.58 -12.92
C LEU A 16 14.91 -6.93 -14.08
N LYS A 17 14.68 -6.41 -15.28
CA LYS A 17 15.53 -6.67 -16.45
C LYS A 17 16.94 -6.09 -16.33
N ASN A 18 17.08 -4.95 -15.64
CA ASN A 18 18.33 -4.21 -15.49
C ASN A 18 18.69 -4.05 -14.01
N TYR A 19 18.33 -5.03 -13.17
CA TYR A 19 18.50 -4.95 -11.73
C TYR A 19 19.90 -5.42 -11.33
N ASP A 20 20.64 -4.59 -10.58
CA ASP A 20 21.98 -4.89 -10.12
C ASP A 20 22.11 -4.84 -8.59
N LYS A 21 23.28 -5.23 -8.08
CA LYS A 21 23.56 -5.28 -6.63
C LYS A 21 23.53 -3.89 -5.98
N GLN A 22 23.89 -2.85 -6.72
CA GLN A 22 23.89 -1.48 -6.21
C GLN A 22 22.45 -0.98 -6.00
N THR A 23 21.59 -1.21 -6.99
CA THR A 23 20.15 -0.90 -6.92
C THR A 23 19.49 -1.71 -5.80
N PHE A 24 19.83 -2.98 -5.63
CA PHE A 24 19.35 -3.79 -4.51
C PHE A 24 19.70 -3.18 -3.14
N ALA A 25 20.94 -2.75 -2.94
CA ALA A 25 21.35 -2.13 -1.67
C ALA A 25 20.59 -0.81 -1.40
N GLN A 26 20.37 -0.01 -2.45
CA GLN A 26 19.59 1.24 -2.36
C GLN A 26 18.11 0.97 -2.06
N ASP A 27 17.50 -0.01 -2.73
CA ASP A 27 16.11 -0.40 -2.52
C ASP A 27 15.91 -1.02 -1.13
N ALA A 28 16.84 -1.83 -0.64
CA ALA A 28 16.79 -2.40 0.70
C ALA A 28 16.87 -1.30 1.79
N MET A 29 17.79 -0.34 1.63
CA MET A 29 17.92 0.78 2.57
C MET A 29 16.67 1.67 2.55
N SER A 30 16.16 2.00 1.37
CA SER A 30 14.95 2.80 1.24
C SER A 30 13.72 2.08 1.82
N GLY A 31 13.57 0.78 1.56
CA GLY A 31 12.51 -0.06 2.12
C GLY A 31 12.55 -0.10 3.65
N LEU A 32 13.74 -0.18 4.26
CA LEU A 32 13.90 -0.13 5.71
C LEU A 32 13.46 1.22 6.29
N ILE A 33 13.95 2.33 5.71
CA ILE A 33 13.61 3.68 6.16
C ILE A 33 12.11 3.93 6.03
N VAL A 34 11.54 3.62 4.86
CA VAL A 34 10.11 3.77 4.60
C VAL A 34 9.28 2.89 5.54
N GLY A 35 9.71 1.65 5.78
CA GLY A 35 9.04 0.73 6.70
C GLY A 35 8.96 1.28 8.13
N ILE A 36 10.07 1.83 8.65
CA ILE A 36 10.11 2.46 9.98
C ILE A 36 9.14 3.64 10.07
N VAL A 37 9.05 4.47 9.02
CA VAL A 37 8.12 5.61 8.97
C VAL A 37 6.66 5.16 8.79
N ALA A 38 6.42 4.06 8.07
CA ALA A 38 5.09 3.55 7.78
C ALA A 38 4.41 2.86 8.99
N LEU A 39 5.19 2.23 9.88
CA LEU A 39 4.66 1.56 11.07
C LEU A 39 3.81 2.47 11.99
N PRO A 40 4.30 3.64 12.46
CA PRO A 40 3.49 4.53 13.30
C PRO A 40 2.26 5.06 12.55
N LEU A 41 2.38 5.31 11.25
CA LEU A 41 1.27 5.77 10.42
C LEU A 41 0.16 4.71 10.34
N ALA A 42 0.50 3.45 10.11
CA ALA A 42 -0.45 2.34 10.05
C ALA A 42 -1.19 2.13 11.38
N ILE A 43 -0.48 2.26 12.50
CA ILE A 43 -1.06 2.19 13.86
C ILE A 43 -2.05 3.34 14.07
N ALA A 44 -1.63 4.58 13.78
CA ALA A 44 -2.47 5.76 13.92
C ALA A 44 -3.75 5.65 13.08
N PHE A 45 -3.61 5.12 11.86
CA PHE A 45 -4.74 4.96 10.94
C PHE A 45 -5.72 3.86 11.35
N GLY A 46 -5.25 2.77 11.95
CA GLY A 46 -6.12 1.76 12.57
C GLY A 46 -6.96 2.37 13.71
N ILE A 47 -6.31 3.09 14.63
CA ILE A 47 -6.99 3.74 15.75
C ILE A 47 -7.99 4.79 15.27
N ALA A 48 -7.60 5.62 14.30
CA ALA A 48 -8.44 6.70 13.77
C ALA A 48 -9.68 6.18 13.02
N SER A 49 -9.64 4.97 12.47
CA SER A 49 -10.80 4.34 11.83
C SER A 49 -11.70 3.57 12.81
N GLY A 50 -11.36 3.52 14.10
CA GLY A 50 -12.14 2.79 15.10
C GLY A 50 -11.92 1.27 15.08
N VAL A 51 -10.83 0.80 14.47
CA VAL A 51 -10.44 -0.63 14.44
C VAL A 51 -9.15 -0.88 15.22
N SER A 52 -8.85 -2.14 15.52
CA SER A 52 -7.61 -2.51 16.24
C SER A 52 -6.35 -2.13 15.43
N PRO A 53 -5.27 -1.65 16.07
CA PRO A 53 -4.01 -1.28 15.39
C PRO A 53 -3.43 -2.38 14.48
N GLU A 54 -3.60 -3.63 14.89
CA GLU A 54 -3.18 -4.83 14.15
C GLU A 54 -3.76 -4.85 12.73
N LYS A 55 -5.02 -4.41 12.55
CA LYS A 55 -5.66 -4.36 11.24
C LYS A 55 -5.02 -3.31 10.33
N GLY A 56 -4.61 -2.17 10.89
CA GLY A 56 -3.87 -1.14 10.17
C GLY A 56 -2.52 -1.64 9.65
N ILE A 57 -1.77 -2.35 10.51
CA ILE A 57 -0.47 -2.93 10.16
C ILE A 57 -0.62 -4.02 9.08
N ILE A 58 -1.55 -4.96 9.26
CA ILE A 58 -1.80 -6.03 8.28
C ILE A 58 -2.17 -5.43 6.91
N THR A 59 -3.04 -4.42 6.89
CA THR A 59 -3.42 -3.74 5.66
C THR A 59 -2.23 -3.06 5.00
N ALA A 60 -1.37 -2.39 5.77
CA ALA A 60 -0.17 -1.75 5.24
C ALA A 60 0.79 -2.76 4.58
N ILE A 61 1.02 -3.92 5.22
CA ILE A 61 1.89 -4.97 4.69
C ILE A 61 1.31 -5.55 3.40
N ILE A 62 0.04 -5.97 3.42
CA ILE A 62 -0.60 -6.60 2.25
C ILE A 62 -0.70 -5.61 1.09
N ALA A 63 -1.17 -4.39 1.35
CA ALA A 63 -1.30 -3.36 0.31
C ALA A 63 0.07 -2.97 -0.26
N GLY A 64 1.08 -2.77 0.60
CA GLY A 64 2.45 -2.47 0.18
C GLY A 64 3.03 -3.55 -0.73
N PHE A 65 2.85 -4.82 -0.36
CA PHE A 65 3.29 -5.96 -1.18
C PHE A 65 2.58 -6.01 -2.54
N LEU A 66 1.24 -5.96 -2.54
CA LEU A 66 0.46 -6.02 -3.78
C LEU A 66 0.79 -4.84 -4.71
N ILE A 67 0.92 -3.63 -4.18
CA ILE A 67 1.25 -2.43 -4.97
C ILE A 67 2.69 -2.49 -5.49
N SER A 68 3.63 -3.04 -4.73
CA SER A 68 5.00 -3.26 -5.22
C SER A 68 5.04 -4.23 -6.41
N VAL A 69 4.23 -5.29 -6.38
CA VAL A 69 4.18 -6.31 -7.45
C VAL A 69 3.42 -5.83 -8.69
N PHE A 70 2.25 -5.20 -8.50
CA PHE A 70 1.33 -4.84 -9.58
C PHE A 70 1.35 -3.36 -9.98
N GLY A 71 2.15 -2.53 -9.29
CA GLY A 71 2.20 -1.10 -9.48
C GLY A 71 2.81 -0.64 -10.81
N GLY A 72 2.51 0.61 -11.17
CA GLY A 72 3.01 1.26 -12.39
C GLY A 72 4.25 2.13 -12.19
N SER A 73 4.69 2.34 -10.95
CA SER A 73 5.81 3.22 -10.61
C SER A 73 6.87 2.50 -9.77
N LYS A 74 8.13 2.92 -9.93
CA LYS A 74 9.30 2.32 -9.25
C LYS A 74 9.40 2.72 -7.77
N VAL A 75 8.79 3.84 -7.39
CA VAL A 75 8.92 4.47 -6.07
C VAL A 75 7.58 4.60 -5.35
N GLN A 76 6.57 3.86 -5.81
CA GLN A 76 5.24 3.92 -5.23
C GLN A 76 5.19 3.11 -3.94
N ILE A 77 4.69 3.74 -2.87
CA ILE A 77 4.48 3.11 -1.58
C ILE A 77 2.97 2.85 -1.42
N GLY A 78 2.62 1.62 -1.09
CA GLY A 78 1.24 1.20 -0.85
C GLY A 78 0.94 1.08 0.64
N GLY A 79 -0.26 1.46 1.06
CA GLY A 79 -0.70 1.35 2.45
C GLY A 79 -2.06 2.01 2.72
N PRO A 80 -2.56 1.95 3.98
CA PRO A 80 -3.77 2.67 4.38
C PRO A 80 -3.57 4.17 4.16
N THR A 81 -4.53 4.83 3.50
CA THR A 81 -4.45 6.26 3.14
C THR A 81 -5.36 7.08 4.05
N GLY A 82 -4.88 8.25 4.48
CA GLY A 82 -5.62 9.17 5.37
C GLY A 82 -7.07 9.45 4.93
N ALA A 83 -7.28 9.69 3.64
CA ALA A 83 -8.61 9.95 3.07
C ALA A 83 -9.59 8.77 3.24
N PHE A 84 -9.09 7.54 3.21
CA PHE A 84 -9.92 6.34 3.32
C PHE A 84 -10.38 6.08 4.77
N ILE A 85 -9.60 6.52 5.75
CA ILE A 85 -9.90 6.35 7.19
C ILE A 85 -11.20 7.05 7.56
N VAL A 86 -11.40 8.28 7.06
CA VAL A 86 -12.62 9.06 7.33
C VAL A 86 -13.85 8.34 6.78
N ILE A 87 -13.72 7.69 5.62
CA ILE A 87 -14.80 6.90 5.01
C ILE A 87 -15.09 5.67 5.88
N ILE A 88 -14.07 4.89 6.26
CA ILE A 88 -14.24 3.72 7.14
C ILE A 88 -14.89 4.13 8.46
N TYR A 89 -14.40 5.20 9.09
CA TYR A 89 -14.94 5.71 10.34
C TYR A 89 -16.41 6.08 10.20
N GLY A 90 -16.79 6.80 9.13
CA GLY A 90 -18.18 7.14 8.84
C GLY A 90 -19.08 5.91 8.66
N ILE A 91 -18.60 4.89 7.95
CA ILE A 91 -19.34 3.63 7.74
C ILE A 91 -19.51 2.89 9.08
N ILE A 92 -18.45 2.76 9.89
CA ILE A 92 -18.54 2.09 11.19
C ILE A 92 -19.49 2.84 12.13
N GLN A 93 -19.46 4.18 12.14
CA GLN A 93 -20.38 4.97 12.96
C GLN A 93 -21.84 4.77 12.54
N GLN A 94 -22.12 4.64 11.25
CA GLN A 94 -23.49 4.56 10.72
C GLN A 94 -24.05 3.13 10.68
N TYR A 95 -23.22 2.13 10.43
CA TYR A 95 -23.62 0.74 10.15
C TYR A 95 -22.93 -0.30 11.04
N GLY A 96 -22.03 0.12 11.95
CA GLY A 96 -21.18 -0.78 12.72
C GLY A 96 -20.16 -1.53 11.87
N MET A 97 -19.48 -2.51 12.47
CA MET A 97 -18.50 -3.35 11.74
C MET A 97 -19.13 -4.18 10.62
N SER A 98 -20.44 -4.46 10.69
CA SER A 98 -21.19 -5.16 9.64
C SER A 98 -21.22 -4.39 8.31
N GLY A 99 -21.06 -3.05 8.34
CA GLY A 99 -21.00 -2.24 7.12
C GLY A 99 -19.71 -2.43 6.30
N LEU A 100 -18.73 -3.17 6.81
CA LEU A 100 -17.47 -3.49 6.13
C LEU A 100 -17.41 -4.94 5.62
N MET A 101 -18.44 -5.75 5.88
CA MET A 101 -18.52 -7.18 5.48
C MET A 101 -19.26 -7.37 4.17
#